data_AF-A0A914C4L5-F1
#
_entry.id   AF-A0A914C4L5-F1
#
_cell.length_a   1.000
_cell.length_b   1.000
_cell.length_c   1.000
_cell.angle_alpha   90.00
_cell.angle_beta   90.00
_cell.angle_gamma   90.00
#
_symmetry.space_group_name_H-M   'P 1'
#
loop_
_entity.id
_entity.type
_entity.pdbx_description
1 polymer ?
#
loop_
_entity_poly.entity_id
_entity_poly.type
_entity_poly.pdbx_seq_one_letter_code
_entity_poly.pdbx_strand_id
1 'polypeptide(L)'
;MPNYLTLSFSVPFSHPSFLLCHNVCAAFHIASRVTSMHEIGCFFVISVIYHCIATDEWAQYHDQQALESKLEEIHKKCPNNTRLYSIGQSVEGRDLVVIEFSTTPGEHRALKPEMKYVGNMHGNEALGRELLLRLAAYLCDQWNSKDKEIVDLLNRTNIHLLPSMNPDGFELAYRTVFNF
;
A
#
# COMPACT_ATOMS: atom_id res chain seq x y z
N MET A 1 24.81 -4.27 32.55
CA MET A 1 23.33 -4.21 32.53
C MET A 1 22.94 -3.64 31.17
N PRO A 2 22.30 -4.40 30.28
CA PRO A 2 21.93 -3.90 28.97
C PRO A 2 20.60 -3.14 29.04
N ASN A 3 20.60 -1.90 28.57
CA ASN A 3 19.40 -1.09 28.35
C ASN A 3 18.78 -1.49 27.00
N TYR A 4 17.54 -1.95 27.02
CA TYR A 4 16.73 -2.13 25.81
C TYR A 4 16.20 -0.77 25.37
N LEU A 5 16.60 -0.30 24.17
CA LEU A 5 15.91 0.78 23.48
C LEU A 5 14.60 0.23 22.89
N THR A 6 13.48 0.72 23.39
CA THR A 6 12.16 0.56 22.77
C THR A 6 12.09 1.46 21.53
N LEU A 7 12.06 0.86 20.33
CA LEU A 7 11.71 1.53 19.09
C LEU A 7 10.20 1.77 19.06
N SER A 8 9.76 2.99 19.37
CA SER A 8 8.40 3.45 19.12
C SER A 8 8.26 3.81 17.64
N PHE A 9 7.63 2.93 16.86
CA PHE A 9 7.17 3.25 15.51
C PHE A 9 5.95 4.16 15.58
N SER A 10 6.17 5.46 15.39
CA SER A 10 5.10 6.43 15.18
C SER A 10 4.81 6.50 13.68
N VAL A 11 3.88 5.69 13.19
CA VAL A 11 3.40 5.79 11.79
C VAL A 11 2.52 7.04 11.67
N PRO A 12 2.79 7.98 10.74
CA PRO A 12 2.04 9.21 10.65
C PRO A 12 0.61 8.97 10.12
N PHE A 13 -0.29 9.69 10.77
CA PHE A 13 -1.75 9.68 10.69
C PHE A 13 -2.23 10.39 9.41
N SER A 14 -2.18 9.74 8.25
CA SER A 14 -2.63 10.36 6.99
C SER A 14 -3.41 9.42 6.07
N HIS A 15 -4.10 8.43 6.68
CA HIS A 15 -5.09 7.64 5.97
C HIS A 15 -6.41 8.44 5.80
N PRO A 16 -7.08 8.38 4.63
CA PRO A 16 -8.41 9.00 4.41
C PRO A 16 -9.50 8.55 5.40
N SER A 17 -9.25 7.48 6.13
CA SER A 17 -10.05 6.99 7.27
C SER A 17 -10.18 8.02 8.40
N PHE A 18 -9.21 8.92 8.57
CA PHE A 18 -9.23 9.95 9.63
C PHE A 18 -10.09 11.17 9.30
N LEU A 19 -10.24 11.54 8.03
CA LEU A 19 -11.07 12.67 7.63
C LEU A 19 -12.57 12.37 7.83
N LEU A 20 -12.95 11.10 7.74
CA LEU A 20 -14.28 10.64 8.16
C LEU A 20 -14.50 10.76 9.67
N CYS A 21 -13.46 10.57 10.49
CA CYS A 21 -13.55 10.66 11.95
C CYS A 21 -13.98 12.07 12.41
N HIS A 22 -13.53 13.13 11.71
CA HIS A 22 -13.93 14.52 12.01
C HIS A 22 -15.41 14.79 11.68
N ASN A 23 -15.92 14.27 10.57
CA ASN A 23 -17.33 14.41 10.18
C ASN A 23 -18.27 13.61 11.08
N VAL A 24 -17.81 12.45 11.59
CA VAL A 24 -18.55 11.65 12.58
C VAL A 24 -18.62 12.38 13.93
N CYS A 25 -17.57 13.13 14.32
CA CYS A 25 -17.54 13.92 15.54
C CYS A 25 -18.53 15.12 15.50
N ALA A 26 -18.74 15.73 14.32
CA ALA A 26 -19.74 16.78 14.13
C ALA A 26 -21.18 16.24 14.16
N ALA A 27 -21.42 15.04 13.60
CA ALA A 27 -22.72 14.37 13.68
C ALA A 27 -23.07 13.93 15.11
N PHE A 28 -22.06 13.56 15.92
CA PHE A 28 -22.19 13.22 17.33
C PHE A 28 -22.73 14.38 18.18
N HIS A 29 -22.33 15.63 17.88
CA HIS A 29 -22.78 16.82 18.61
C HIS A 29 -24.26 17.19 18.38
N ILE A 30 -24.84 16.75 17.26
CA ILE A 30 -26.24 16.98 16.89
C ILE A 30 -27.12 15.84 17.43
N ALA A 31 -26.65 14.59 17.35
CA ALA A 31 -27.38 13.41 17.80
C ALA A 31 -27.47 13.30 19.34
N SER A 32 -26.52 13.87 20.08
CA SER A 32 -26.50 13.87 21.55
C SER A 32 -27.59 14.71 22.21
N ARG A 33 -28.46 15.40 21.44
CA ARG A 33 -29.58 16.19 21.98
C ARG A 33 -30.93 15.46 22.00
N VAL A 34 -31.09 14.28 21.42
CA VAL A 34 -32.44 13.70 21.19
C VAL A 34 -32.65 12.25 21.65
N THR A 35 -31.63 11.47 22.03
CA THR A 35 -31.84 10.06 22.42
C THR A 35 -31.20 9.69 23.77
N SER A 36 -31.96 8.94 24.58
CA SER A 36 -31.56 8.45 25.92
C SER A 36 -30.23 7.68 25.90
N MET A 37 -29.40 7.87 26.94
CA MET A 37 -28.00 7.42 27.06
C MET A 37 -27.80 5.89 26.95
N HIS A 38 -28.84 5.06 27.07
CA HIS A 38 -28.74 3.61 26.93
C HIS A 38 -28.66 3.13 25.48
N GLU A 39 -29.32 3.81 24.55
CA GLU A 39 -29.29 3.44 23.12
C GLU A 39 -27.95 3.82 22.47
N ILE A 40 -27.36 4.94 22.89
CA ILE A 40 -26.09 5.47 22.35
C ILE A 40 -24.93 4.47 22.57
N GLY A 41 -24.91 3.77 23.72
CA GLY A 41 -23.87 2.79 24.04
C GLY A 41 -23.85 1.59 23.09
N CYS A 42 -25.02 1.05 22.73
CA CYS A 42 -25.11 -0.07 21.79
C CYS A 42 -24.70 0.32 20.36
N PHE A 43 -25.14 1.48 19.86
CA PHE A 43 -24.75 1.95 18.52
C PHE A 43 -23.25 2.25 18.42
N PHE A 44 -22.63 2.77 19.48
CA PHE A 44 -21.20 3.04 19.51
C PHE A 44 -20.38 1.75 19.52
N VAL A 45 -20.76 0.76 20.33
CA VAL A 45 -20.09 -0.54 20.39
C VAL A 45 -20.25 -1.28 19.07
N ILE A 46 -21.44 -1.26 18.46
CA ILE A 46 -21.68 -1.86 17.15
C ILE A 46 -20.86 -1.14 16.06
N SER A 47 -20.85 0.20 16.01
CA SER A 47 -20.06 0.97 15.02
C SER A 47 -18.54 0.76 15.17
N VAL A 48 -18.03 0.70 16.40
CA VAL A 48 -16.61 0.39 16.70
C VAL A 48 -16.27 -1.04 16.30
N ILE A 49 -17.18 -2.01 16.54
CA ILE A 49 -17.02 -3.40 16.10
C ILE A 49 -17.06 -3.49 14.56
N TYR A 50 -17.97 -2.80 13.88
CA TYR A 50 -18.04 -2.75 12.42
C TYR A 50 -16.79 -2.11 11.79
N HIS A 51 -16.19 -1.09 12.41
CA HIS A 51 -14.91 -0.54 11.97
C HIS A 51 -13.71 -1.44 12.29
N CYS A 52 -13.77 -2.26 13.34
CA CYS A 52 -12.72 -3.20 13.73
C CYS A 52 -12.71 -4.46 12.85
N ILE A 53 -13.85 -4.83 12.24
CA ILE A 53 -13.96 -5.94 11.27
C ILE A 53 -13.67 -5.48 9.83
N ALA A 54 -13.18 -4.24 9.62
CA ALA A 54 -12.58 -3.89 8.34
C ALA A 54 -11.37 -4.82 8.13
N THR A 55 -11.54 -5.83 7.28
CA THR A 55 -10.47 -6.76 6.95
C THR A 55 -9.30 -5.96 6.42
N ASP A 56 -8.15 -6.05 7.08
CA ASP A 56 -6.91 -5.42 6.62
C ASP A 56 -6.68 -5.87 5.17
N GLU A 57 -6.74 -4.93 4.22
CA GLU A 57 -6.61 -5.21 2.78
C GLU A 57 -5.30 -5.94 2.47
N TRP A 58 -4.31 -5.79 3.35
CA TRP A 58 -3.01 -6.42 3.25
C TRP A 58 -2.92 -7.80 3.90
N ALA A 59 -3.98 -8.30 4.54
CA ALA A 59 -3.97 -9.59 5.24
C ALA A 59 -3.93 -10.79 4.29
N GLN A 60 -4.23 -10.60 3.01
CA GLN A 60 -4.26 -11.66 1.99
C GLN A 60 -3.19 -11.42 0.92
N TYR A 61 -2.76 -12.51 0.29
CA TYR A 61 -1.89 -12.43 -0.88
C TYR A 61 -2.68 -11.95 -2.09
N HIS A 62 -2.05 -11.12 -2.93
CA HIS A 62 -2.68 -10.60 -4.14
C HIS A 62 -2.37 -11.51 -5.32
N ASP A 63 -3.42 -12.11 -5.90
CA ASP A 63 -3.34 -12.72 -7.24
C ASP A 63 -2.88 -11.71 -8.29
N GLN A 64 -2.60 -12.17 -9.51
CA GLN A 64 -2.04 -11.28 -10.54
C GLN A 64 -2.98 -10.11 -10.86
N GLN A 65 -4.29 -10.35 -10.94
CA GLN A 65 -5.25 -9.31 -11.26
C GLN A 65 -5.39 -8.30 -10.12
N ALA A 66 -5.43 -8.77 -8.87
CA ALA A 66 -5.48 -7.93 -7.69
C ALA A 66 -4.21 -7.08 -7.56
N LEU A 67 -3.03 -7.64 -7.85
CA LEU A 67 -1.76 -6.92 -7.82
C LEU A 67 -1.75 -5.78 -8.86
N GLU A 68 -2.12 -6.07 -10.10
CA GLU A 68 -2.19 -5.06 -11.16
C GLU A 68 -3.19 -3.95 -10.81
N SER A 69 -4.36 -4.33 -10.31
CA SER A 69 -5.39 -3.39 -9.86
C SER A 69 -4.87 -2.49 -8.73
N LYS A 70 -4.12 -3.04 -7.77
CA LYS A 70 -3.54 -2.26 -6.67
C LYS A 70 -2.44 -1.32 -7.14
N LEU A 71 -1.59 -1.76 -8.07
CA LEU A 71 -0.58 -0.89 -8.70
C LEU A 71 -1.24 0.27 -9.47
N GLU A 72 -2.32 0.02 -10.19
CA GLU A 72 -3.11 1.07 -10.84
C GLU A 72 -3.72 2.05 -9.84
N GLU A 73 -4.26 1.56 -8.72
CA GLU A 73 -4.80 2.40 -7.65
C GLU A 73 -3.71 3.34 -7.10
N ILE A 74 -2.53 2.79 -6.80
CA ILE A 74 -1.37 3.55 -6.32
C ILE A 74 -0.95 4.60 -7.35
N HIS A 75 -0.89 4.23 -8.64
CA HIS A 75 -0.57 5.18 -9.71
C HIS A 75 -1.60 6.31 -9.81
N LYS A 76 -2.89 5.99 -9.74
CA LYS A 76 -3.98 6.98 -9.75
C LYS A 76 -3.91 7.93 -8.55
N LYS A 77 -3.40 7.46 -7.40
CA LYS A 77 -3.19 8.27 -6.19
C LYS A 77 -1.96 9.19 -6.29
N CYS A 78 -0.92 8.79 -7.03
CA CYS A 78 0.32 9.55 -7.21
C CYS A 78 0.74 9.71 -8.69
N PRO A 79 -0.10 10.28 -9.58
CA PRO A 79 0.09 10.18 -11.02
C PRO A 79 1.30 10.96 -11.54
N ASN A 80 1.67 12.07 -10.89
CA ASN A 80 2.80 12.90 -11.29
C ASN A 80 4.16 12.31 -10.89
N ASN A 81 4.16 11.38 -9.93
CA ASN A 81 5.37 10.84 -9.32
C ASN A 81 5.55 9.36 -9.59
N THR A 82 4.61 8.75 -10.30
CA THR A 82 4.65 7.34 -10.63
C THR A 82 4.42 7.10 -12.11
N ARG A 83 4.95 5.99 -12.61
CA ARG A 83 4.68 5.50 -13.96
C ARG A 83 4.59 3.99 -13.93
N LEU A 84 3.54 3.45 -14.52
CA LEU A 84 3.40 2.01 -14.77
C LEU A 84 3.91 1.67 -16.16
N TYR A 85 4.66 0.58 -16.26
CA TYR A 85 5.06 0.01 -17.54
C TYR A 85 5.28 -1.50 -17.41
N SER A 86 5.05 -2.23 -18.51
CA SER A 86 5.38 -3.65 -18.62
C SER A 86 6.78 -3.79 -19.22
N ILE A 87 7.60 -4.70 -18.68
CA ILE A 87 8.91 -5.05 -19.25
C ILE A 87 8.86 -6.28 -20.16
N GLY A 88 7.68 -6.86 -20.36
CA GLY A 88 7.46 -8.07 -21.13
C GLY A 88 6.34 -8.92 -20.53
N GLN A 89 6.14 -10.09 -21.13
CA GLN A 89 5.12 -11.04 -20.70
C GLN A 89 5.75 -12.36 -20.25
N SER A 90 5.06 -13.04 -19.35
CA SER A 90 5.39 -14.39 -18.92
C SER A 90 5.10 -15.43 -20.01
N VAL A 91 5.32 -16.71 -19.73
CA VAL A 91 5.05 -17.79 -20.69
C VAL A 91 3.55 -17.93 -20.94
N GLU A 92 2.73 -17.72 -19.91
CA GLU A 92 1.26 -17.72 -20.01
C GLU A 92 0.68 -16.36 -20.45
N GLY A 93 1.51 -15.38 -20.80
CA GLY A 93 1.05 -14.09 -21.33
C GLY A 93 0.66 -13.06 -20.27
N ARG A 94 1.12 -13.19 -19.03
CA ARG A 94 0.88 -12.22 -17.94
C ARG A 94 1.94 -11.13 -17.97
N ASP A 95 1.54 -9.87 -17.80
CA ASP A 95 2.47 -8.75 -17.83
C ASP A 95 3.40 -8.72 -16.61
N LEU A 96 4.68 -8.44 -16.86
CA LEU A 96 5.66 -8.15 -15.82
C LEU A 96 5.60 -6.64 -15.54
N VAL A 97 4.65 -6.25 -14.72
CA VAL A 97 4.35 -4.84 -14.44
C VAL A 97 5.33 -4.26 -13.42
N VAL A 98 5.90 -3.11 -13.77
CA VAL A 98 6.79 -2.31 -12.94
C VAL A 98 6.12 -0.99 -12.60
N ILE A 99 6.22 -0.56 -11.35
CA ILE A 99 5.91 0.81 -10.93
C ILE A 99 7.21 1.57 -10.66
N GLU A 100 7.40 2.66 -11.39
CA GLU A 100 8.47 3.63 -11.17
C GLU A 100 8.01 4.73 -10.21
N PHE A 101 8.86 5.13 -9.28
CA PHE A 101 8.72 6.32 -8.44
C PHE A 101 9.84 7.31 -8.74
N SER A 102 9.48 8.53 -9.13
CA SER A 102 10.42 9.59 -9.49
C SER A 102 9.74 10.96 -9.42
N THR A 103 10.54 12.03 -9.36
CA THR A 103 10.07 13.40 -9.62
C THR A 103 9.94 13.74 -11.10
N THR A 104 10.52 12.92 -11.97
CA THR A 104 10.34 12.93 -13.43
C THR A 104 10.24 11.52 -13.96
N PRO A 105 9.07 10.87 -13.81
CA PRO A 105 8.88 9.50 -14.26
C PRO A 105 9.11 9.37 -15.77
N GLY A 106 9.86 8.34 -16.17
CA GLY A 106 10.19 8.06 -17.57
C GLY A 106 11.37 8.83 -18.15
N GLU A 107 12.00 9.72 -17.37
CA GLU A 107 13.18 10.48 -17.79
C GLU A 107 14.36 10.24 -16.85
N HIS A 108 15.47 9.76 -17.41
CA HIS A 108 16.73 9.69 -16.70
C HIS A 108 17.35 11.09 -16.58
N ARG A 109 17.80 11.45 -15.38
CA ARG A 109 18.53 12.70 -15.11
C ARG A 109 19.94 12.39 -14.63
N ALA A 110 20.92 13.08 -15.21
CA ALA A 110 22.30 12.96 -14.76
C ALA A 110 22.40 13.22 -13.24
N LEU A 111 23.23 12.42 -12.56
CA LEU A 111 23.43 12.45 -11.11
C LEU A 111 22.21 12.03 -10.25
N LYS A 112 21.13 11.55 -10.88
CA LYS A 112 20.02 10.89 -10.20
C LYS A 112 20.10 9.37 -10.46
N PRO A 113 20.60 8.56 -9.51
CA PRO A 113 20.72 7.11 -9.70
C PRO A 113 19.37 6.42 -9.90
N GLU A 114 19.39 5.38 -10.74
CA GLU A 114 18.31 4.44 -10.97
C GLU A 114 18.51 3.21 -10.08
N MET A 115 17.51 2.89 -9.26
CA MET A 115 17.53 1.71 -8.39
C MET A 115 16.32 0.83 -8.69
N LYS A 116 16.48 -0.48 -8.49
CA LYS A 116 15.38 -1.42 -8.68
C LYS A 116 15.32 -2.47 -7.57
N TYR A 117 14.10 -2.86 -7.23
CA TYR A 117 13.82 -4.02 -6.42
C TYR A 117 12.97 -5.01 -7.22
N VAL A 118 13.35 -6.28 -7.16
CA VAL A 118 12.69 -7.37 -7.88
C VAL A 118 12.30 -8.43 -6.87
N GLY A 119 11.02 -8.77 -6.87
CA GLY A 119 10.44 -9.81 -6.02
C GLY A 119 9.99 -11.02 -6.80
N ASN A 120 9.82 -12.13 -6.08
CA ASN A 120 9.05 -13.29 -6.52
C ASN A 120 9.50 -13.85 -7.89
N MET A 121 10.82 -14.01 -8.05
CA MET A 121 11.40 -14.76 -9.17
C MET A 121 11.15 -16.27 -9.04
N HIS A 122 11.12 -16.75 -7.80
CA HIS A 122 10.53 -18.05 -7.46
C HIS A 122 9.07 -17.80 -7.07
N GLY A 123 8.14 -18.39 -7.81
CA GLY A 123 6.70 -18.12 -7.68
C GLY A 123 6.12 -18.40 -6.29
N ASN A 124 6.66 -19.39 -5.57
CA ASN A 124 6.24 -19.76 -4.21
C ASN A 124 6.86 -18.91 -3.09
N GLU A 125 7.78 -17.99 -3.41
CA GLU A 125 8.38 -17.05 -2.45
C GLU A 125 7.59 -15.73 -2.43
N ALA A 126 6.33 -15.81 -1.99
CA ALA A 126 5.33 -14.74 -2.08
C ALA A 126 5.63 -13.50 -1.22
N LEU A 127 6.44 -13.62 -0.16
CA LEU A 127 6.68 -12.51 0.78
C LEU A 127 7.28 -11.28 0.09
N GLY A 128 8.23 -11.47 -0.83
CA GLY A 128 8.86 -10.37 -1.56
C GLY A 128 7.86 -9.63 -2.46
N ARG A 129 6.88 -10.33 -3.03
CA ARG A 129 5.81 -9.74 -3.86
C ARG A 129 4.98 -8.74 -3.06
N GLU A 130 4.48 -9.18 -1.90
CA GLU A 130 3.64 -8.34 -1.04
C GLU A 130 4.42 -7.20 -0.40
N LEU A 131 5.67 -7.42 0.00
CA LEU A 131 6.51 -6.35 0.55
C LEU A 131 6.75 -5.23 -0.47
N LEU A 132 6.99 -5.56 -1.74
CA LEU A 132 7.16 -4.54 -2.78
C LEU A 132 5.86 -3.82 -3.12
N LEU A 133 4.72 -4.51 -3.09
CA LEU A 133 3.41 -3.88 -3.27
C LEU A 133 3.07 -2.92 -2.12
N ARG A 134 3.34 -3.33 -0.87
CA ARG A 134 3.21 -2.47 0.32
C ARG A 134 4.17 -1.29 0.29
N LEU A 135 5.41 -1.51 -0.15
CA LEU A 135 6.39 -0.44 -0.31
C LEU A 135 5.92 0.61 -1.32
N ALA A 136 5.32 0.19 -2.44
CA ALA A 136 4.75 1.11 -3.42
C ALA A 136 3.64 1.98 -2.80
N ALA A 137 2.70 1.38 -2.07
CA ALA A 137 1.65 2.11 -1.37
C ALA A 137 2.23 3.09 -0.34
N TYR A 138 3.18 2.62 0.48
CA TYR A 138 3.86 3.43 1.49
C TYR A 138 4.58 4.64 0.88
N LEU A 139 5.33 4.47 -0.21
CA LEU A 139 6.03 5.55 -0.89
C LEU A 139 5.06 6.63 -1.39
N CYS A 140 3.93 6.23 -1.99
CA CYS A 140 2.90 7.17 -2.43
C CYS A 140 2.24 7.91 -1.25
N ASP A 141 1.93 7.21 -0.17
CA ASP A 141 1.25 7.77 1.00
C ASP A 141 2.14 8.79 1.73
N GLN A 142 3.40 8.43 1.95
CA GLN A 142 4.37 9.31 2.59
C GLN A 142 4.72 10.52 1.71
N TRP A 143 4.82 10.32 0.39
CA TRP A 143 5.00 11.42 -0.55
C TRP A 143 3.84 12.44 -0.47
N ASN A 144 2.60 11.96 -0.50
CA ASN A 144 1.42 12.81 -0.37
C ASN A 144 1.33 13.50 1.00
N SER A 145 1.81 12.83 2.04
CA SER A 145 1.92 13.38 3.39
C SER A 145 3.08 14.37 3.56
N LYS A 146 3.90 14.54 2.52
CA LYS A 146 5.11 15.38 2.51
C LYS A 146 6.11 14.99 3.60
N ASP A 147 6.24 13.68 3.84
CA ASP A 147 7.30 13.17 4.69
C ASP A 147 8.66 13.56 4.12
N LYS A 148 9.53 14.13 4.96
CA LYS A 148 10.79 14.72 4.51
C LYS A 148 11.76 13.68 3.98
N GLU A 149 11.81 12.50 4.59
CA GLU A 149 12.74 11.44 4.20
C GLU A 149 12.36 10.86 2.84
N ILE A 150 11.07 10.58 2.63
CA ILE A 150 10.57 10.05 1.35
C ILE A 150 10.64 11.09 0.24
N VAL A 151 10.34 12.36 0.53
CA VAL A 151 10.49 13.44 -0.46
C VAL A 151 11.96 13.59 -0.88
N ASP A 152 12.89 13.61 0.07
CA ASP A 152 14.32 13.71 -0.25
C ASP A 152 14.85 12.48 -0.99
N LEU A 153 14.36 11.28 -0.65
CA LEU A 153 14.67 10.05 -1.35
C LEU A 153 14.26 10.14 -2.84
N LEU A 154 12.99 10.45 -3.13
CA LEU A 154 12.48 10.51 -4.52
C LEU A 154 13.02 11.70 -5.32
N ASN A 155 13.47 12.77 -4.65
CA ASN A 155 14.21 13.85 -5.28
C ASN A 155 15.58 13.40 -5.78
N ARG A 156 16.24 12.49 -5.07
CA ARG A 156 17.63 12.07 -5.33
C ARG A 156 17.75 10.74 -6.06
N THR A 157 16.71 9.91 -6.05
CA THR A 157 16.73 8.56 -6.65
C THR A 157 15.49 8.32 -7.48
N ASN A 158 15.64 7.52 -8.52
CA ASN A 158 14.54 6.92 -9.27
C ASN A 158 14.44 5.46 -8.82
N ILE A 159 13.24 5.00 -8.45
CA ILE A 159 13.03 3.67 -7.87
C ILE A 159 12.06 2.89 -8.74
N HIS A 160 12.47 1.73 -9.23
CA HIS A 160 11.64 0.81 -10.00
C HIS A 160 11.32 -0.44 -9.18
N LEU A 161 10.04 -0.69 -8.95
CA LEU A 161 9.59 -1.87 -8.19
C LEU A 161 8.93 -2.85 -9.16
N LEU A 162 9.50 -4.05 -9.27
CA LEU A 162 8.92 -5.21 -9.95
C LEU A 162 8.47 -6.21 -8.87
N PRO A 163 7.20 -6.18 -8.45
CA PRO A 163 6.73 -7.08 -7.40
C PRO A 163 6.82 -8.56 -7.76
N SER A 164 6.61 -8.90 -9.04
CA SER A 164 6.54 -10.28 -9.51
C SER A 164 7.28 -10.47 -10.82
N MET A 165 8.44 -11.11 -10.74
CA MET A 165 9.19 -11.54 -11.93
C MET A 165 8.68 -12.88 -12.49
N ASN A 166 7.98 -13.69 -11.69
CA ASN A 166 7.43 -14.98 -12.09
C ASN A 166 5.93 -15.09 -11.73
N PRO A 167 5.05 -14.36 -12.45
CA PRO A 167 3.62 -14.37 -12.17
C PRO A 167 2.96 -15.73 -12.41
N ASP A 168 3.42 -16.51 -13.40
CA ASP A 168 2.88 -17.85 -13.70
C ASP A 168 3.13 -18.82 -12.54
N GLY A 169 4.37 -18.85 -12.03
CA GLY A 169 4.74 -19.66 -10.88
C GLY A 169 4.01 -19.24 -9.61
N PHE A 170 3.77 -17.94 -9.43
CA PHE A 170 2.99 -17.43 -8.30
C PHE A 170 1.55 -17.89 -8.37
N GLU A 171 0.89 -17.78 -9.52
CA GLU A 171 -0.50 -18.22 -9.71
C GLU A 171 -0.68 -19.72 -9.42
N LEU A 172 0.29 -20.53 -9.85
CA LEU A 172 0.31 -21.96 -9.52
C LEU A 172 0.42 -22.18 -8.01
N ALA A 173 1.34 -21.49 -7.33
CA ALA A 173 1.52 -21.58 -5.88
C ALA A 173 0.29 -21.04 -5.12
N TYR A 174 -0.30 -19.95 -5.58
CA TYR A 174 -1.47 -19.30 -4.98
C TYR A 174 -2.68 -20.22 -4.97
N ARG A 175 -2.95 -20.90 -6.09
CA ARG A 175 -4.04 -21.88 -6.20
C ARG A 175 -3.83 -23.14 -5.37
N THR A 176 -2.59 -23.53 -5.10
CA THR A 176 -2.27 -24.81 -4.47
C THR A 176 -1.91 -24.71 -2.99
N VAL A 177 -1.37 -23.59 -2.55
CA VAL A 177 -0.79 -23.40 -1.20
C VAL A 177 -1.47 -22.27 -0.43
N PHE A 178 -1.95 -21.22 -1.10
CA PHE A 178 -2.39 -20.00 -0.41
C PHE A 178 -3.91 -19.78 -0.38
N ASN A 179 -4.69 -20.53 -1.18
CA ASN A 179 -6.15 -20.57 -1.08
C ASN A 179 -6.59 -21.76 -0.21
N PHE A 180 -6.84 -21.50 1.08
CA PHE A 180 -7.53 -22.42 2.01
C PHE A 180 -8.90 -21.88 2.39
#